data_AF-A0A8B8G541-F1
#
_entry.id   AF-A0A8B8G541-F1
#
_cell.length_a   1.000
_cell.length_b   1.000
_cell.length_c   1.000
_cell.angle_alpha   90.00
_cell.angle_beta   90.00
_cell.angle_gamma   90.00
#
_symmetry.space_group_name_H-M   'P 1'
#
loop_
_entity.id
_entity.type
_entity.pdbx_description
1 polymer ?
#
loop_
_entity_poly.entity_id
_entity_poly.type
_entity_poly.pdbx_seq_one_letter_code
_entity_poly.pdbx_strand_id
1 'polypeptide(L)'
;MWYEALPSAIIVYVLLNIPDRINSLSNKLVYKNVYRRDIGQPWLQRYYCRDWEMTGDPYKAQGLESLSDKPTVTGIDWTKYGVGPNHTFYGTKL
;
A
#
# COMPACT_ATOMS: atom_id res chain seq x y z
N MET A 1 -38.59 10.95 27.75
CA MET A 1 -39.01 10.99 26.33
C MET A 1 -37.93 10.38 25.45
N TRP A 2 -38.26 9.80 24.29
CA TRP A 2 -37.30 9.02 23.48
C TRP A 2 -36.00 9.76 23.10
N TYR A 3 -36.06 11.10 23.03
CA TYR A 3 -34.91 11.94 22.72
C TYR A 3 -33.88 12.04 23.86
N GLU A 4 -34.23 11.70 25.11
CA GLU A 4 -33.30 11.74 26.25
C GLU A 4 -32.19 10.67 26.13
N ALA A 5 -32.38 9.66 25.29
CA ALA A 5 -31.35 8.68 24.96
C ALA A 5 -30.36 9.18 23.88
N LEU A 6 -30.69 10.27 23.16
CA LEU A 6 -29.83 10.78 22.09
C LEU A 6 -28.49 11.32 22.60
N PRO A 7 -28.40 12.08 23.71
CA PRO A 7 -27.12 12.57 24.20
C PRO A 7 -26.11 11.46 24.49
N SER A 8 -26.54 10.37 25.15
CA SER A 8 -25.64 9.24 25.43
C SER A 8 -25.24 8.48 24.16
N ALA A 9 -26.19 8.28 23.23
CA ALA A 9 -25.90 7.67 21.94
C ALA A 9 -24.93 8.51 21.09
N ILE A 10 -25.05 9.83 21.11
CA ILE A 10 -24.15 10.75 20.40
C ILE A 10 -22.75 10.69 20.99
N ILE A 11 -22.61 10.68 22.32
CA ILE A 11 -21.29 10.56 22.97
C ILE A 11 -20.60 9.27 22.53
N VAL A 12 -21.31 8.13 22.56
CA VAL A 12 -20.76 6.83 22.12
C VAL A 12 -20.38 6.88 20.64
N TYR A 13 -21.24 7.42 19.79
CA TYR A 13 -20.97 7.56 18.36
C TYR A 13 -19.70 8.39 18.10
N VAL A 14 -19.58 9.55 18.75
CA VAL A 14 -18.40 10.43 18.60
C VAL A 14 -17.15 9.70 19.06
N LEU A 15 -17.18 9.05 20.22
CA LEU A 15 -16.05 8.32 20.76
C LEU A 15 -15.61 7.13 19.87
N LEU A 16 -16.55 6.44 19.22
CA LEU A 16 -16.23 5.38 18.26
C LEU A 16 -15.65 5.89 16.95
N ASN A 17 -16.04 7.09 16.51
CA ASN A 17 -15.52 7.68 15.27
C ASN A 17 -14.11 8.25 15.41
N ILE A 18 -13.74 8.73 16.61
CA ILE A 18 -12.41 9.29 16.87
C ILE A 18 -11.26 8.34 16.49
N PRO A 19 -11.19 7.09 16.97
CA PRO A 19 -10.06 6.20 16.65
C PRO A 19 -9.97 5.86 15.16
N ASP A 20 -11.10 5.73 14.46
CA ASP A 20 -11.12 5.49 13.02
C ASP A 20 -10.53 6.68 12.24
N ARG A 21 -10.95 7.90 12.59
CA ARG A 21 -10.42 9.14 11.99
C ARG A 21 -8.94 9.33 12.29
N ILE A 22 -8.50 9.03 13.50
CA ILE A 22 -7.08 9.09 13.88
C ILE A 22 -6.27 8.11 13.04
N ASN A 23 -6.72 6.86 12.91
CA ASN A 23 -6.03 5.83 12.13
C ASN A 23 -5.95 6.21 10.63
N SER A 24 -7.05 6.68 10.07
CA SER A 24 -7.13 7.19 8.70
C SER A 24 -6.13 8.34 8.45
N LEU A 25 -6.06 9.29 9.39
CA LEU A 25 -5.14 10.43 9.30
C LEU A 25 -3.68 9.99 9.46
N SER A 26 -3.38 9.10 10.43
CA SER A 26 -2.02 8.60 10.63
C SER A 26 -1.52 7.82 9.42
N ASN A 27 -2.37 7.00 8.81
CA ASN A 27 -2.00 6.26 7.60
C ASN A 27 -1.70 7.22 6.45
N LYS A 28 -2.52 8.26 6.27
CA LYS A 28 -2.28 9.28 5.23
C LYS A 28 -0.96 10.03 5.45
N LEU A 29 -0.57 10.29 6.69
CA LEU A 29 0.69 10.97 7.00
C LEU A 29 1.91 10.07 6.75
N VAL A 30 1.85 8.78 7.12
CA VAL A 30 2.98 7.87 7.01
C VAL A 30 3.14 7.30 5.60
N TYR A 31 2.04 6.84 5.01
CA TYR A 31 2.06 6.09 3.74
C TYR A 31 1.60 6.90 2.53
N LYS A 32 1.27 8.18 2.73
CA LYS A 32 0.62 9.05 1.73
C LYS A 32 -0.71 8.49 1.19
N ASN A 33 -1.24 7.46 1.84
CA ASN A 33 -2.49 6.79 1.49
C ASN A 33 -3.34 6.62 2.75
N VAL A 34 -4.64 6.83 2.61
CA VAL A 34 -5.60 6.75 3.72
C VAL A 34 -5.74 5.33 4.24
N TYR A 35 -5.67 4.36 3.33
CA TYR A 35 -5.81 2.94 3.64
C TYR A 35 -4.46 2.27 3.71
N ARG A 36 -4.29 1.44 4.75
CA ARG A 36 -3.17 0.51 4.83
C ARG A 36 -3.42 -0.64 3.87
N ARG A 37 -2.39 -1.08 3.16
CA ARG A 37 -2.49 -2.21 2.25
C ARG A 37 -2.66 -3.50 3.05
N ASP A 38 -3.53 -4.38 2.57
CA ASP A 38 -3.71 -5.70 3.17
C ASP A 38 -2.52 -6.62 2.80
N ILE A 39 -2.04 -7.34 3.82
CA ILE A 39 -0.94 -8.31 3.75
C ILE A 39 -1.32 -9.61 4.47
N GLY A 40 -2.60 -9.84 4.75
CA GLY A 40 -3.07 -11.04 5.46
C GLY A 40 -2.85 -12.34 4.68
N GLN A 41 -2.80 -12.26 3.35
CA GLN A 41 -2.66 -13.42 2.46
C GLN A 41 -1.25 -13.52 1.86
N PRO A 42 -0.69 -14.73 1.67
CA PRO A 42 0.68 -14.90 1.15
C PRO A 42 0.91 -14.28 -0.23
N TRP A 43 -0.08 -14.29 -1.13
CA TRP A 43 0.06 -13.65 -2.44
C TRP A 43 0.04 -12.12 -2.36
N LEU A 44 -0.75 -11.55 -1.45
CA LEU A 44 -0.76 -10.10 -1.20
C LEU A 44 0.60 -9.63 -0.65
N GLN A 45 1.22 -10.44 0.22
CA GLN A 45 2.59 -10.18 0.69
C GLN A 45 3.60 -10.19 -0.45
N ARG A 46 3.52 -11.17 -1.37
CA ARG A 46 4.39 -11.19 -2.56
C ARG A 46 4.20 -9.95 -3.44
N TYR A 47 2.96 -9.51 -3.65
CA TYR A 47 2.72 -8.27 -4.41
C TYR A 47 3.20 -7.02 -3.68
N TYR A 48 3.12 -7.00 -2.35
CA TYR A 48 3.68 -5.92 -1.55
C TYR A 48 5.21 -5.83 -1.71
N CYS A 49 5.91 -6.96 -1.63
CA CYS A 49 7.36 -7.01 -1.86
C CYS A 49 7.73 -6.63 -3.29
N ARG A 50 6.99 -7.14 -4.29
CA ARG A 50 7.18 -6.79 -5.70
C ARG A 50 7.12 -5.27 -5.90
N ASP A 51 6.09 -4.64 -5.35
CA ASP A 51 5.92 -3.19 -5.51
C ASP A 51 7.05 -2.44 -4.77
N TRP A 52 7.51 -2.94 -3.62
CA TRP A 52 8.71 -2.42 -2.93
C TRP A 52 9.97 -2.51 -3.80
N GLU A 53 10.17 -3.61 -4.51
CA GLU A 53 11.33 -3.81 -5.40
C GLU A 53 11.28 -2.88 -6.62
N MET A 54 10.09 -2.62 -7.17
CA MET A 54 9.92 -1.80 -8.38
C MET A 54 10.01 -0.28 -8.13
N THR A 55 9.46 0.22 -7.02
CA THR A 55 9.38 1.66 -6.73
C THR A 55 10.15 2.10 -5.49
N GLY A 56 10.54 1.17 -4.61
CA GLY A 56 11.00 1.47 -3.25
C GLY A 56 9.88 1.87 -2.29
N ASP A 57 8.63 2.02 -2.76
CA ASP A 57 7.46 2.40 -1.97
C ASP A 57 6.20 1.64 -2.45
N PRO A 58 5.67 0.70 -1.65
CA PRO A 58 4.56 -0.18 -2.03
C PRO A 58 3.20 0.53 -2.06
N TYR A 59 3.15 1.77 -1.59
CA TYR A 59 1.96 2.63 -1.67
C TYR A 59 1.95 3.51 -2.92
N LYS A 60 3.07 3.57 -3.65
CA LYS A 60 3.17 4.28 -4.91
C LYS A 60 2.80 3.35 -6.08
N ALA A 61 1.62 3.55 -6.66
CA ALA A 61 1.22 2.83 -7.86
C ALA A 61 2.09 3.25 -9.06
N GLN A 62 2.52 2.27 -9.86
CA GLN A 62 3.07 2.51 -11.19
C GLN A 62 1.97 2.32 -12.23
N GLY A 63 1.67 3.37 -13.00
CA GLY A 63 0.79 3.26 -14.15
C GLY A 63 1.56 3.00 -15.45
N LEU A 64 0.85 3.14 -16.57
CA LEU A 64 1.40 2.93 -17.92
C LEU A 64 2.51 3.92 -18.27
N GLU A 65 2.58 5.06 -17.59
CA GLU A 65 3.64 6.07 -17.73
C GLU A 65 5.02 5.57 -17.31
N SER A 66 5.09 4.48 -16.53
CA SER A 66 6.36 3.85 -16.16
C SER A 66 6.96 2.96 -17.26
N LEU A 67 6.16 2.61 -18.27
CA LEU A 67 6.58 1.77 -19.38
C LEU A 67 7.37 2.58 -20.40
N SER A 68 8.30 1.91 -21.07
CA SER A 68 9.04 2.50 -22.20
C SER A 68 8.11 2.67 -23.40
N ASP A 69 8.19 3.82 -24.08
CA ASP A 69 7.45 4.09 -25.33
C ASP A 69 7.76 3.08 -26.44
N LYS A 70 8.95 2.49 -26.41
CA LYS A 70 9.36 1.44 -27.34
C LYS A 70 9.21 0.07 -26.66
N PRO A 71 8.49 -0.88 -27.28
CA PRO A 71 8.44 -2.25 -26.78
C PRO A 71 9.82 -2.88 -26.93
N THR A 72 10.51 -3.14 -25.82
CA THR A 72 11.63 -4.08 -25.83
C THR A 72 11.07 -5.48 -26.08
N VAL A 73 11.78 -6.29 -26.87
CA VAL A 73 11.38 -7.64 -27.30
C VAL A 73 11.08 -8.58 -26.11
N THR A 74 11.51 -8.22 -24.90
CA THR A 74 11.28 -8.93 -23.62
C THR A 74 10.50 -8.12 -22.58
N GLY A 75 10.00 -6.93 -22.91
CA GLY A 75 9.16 -6.07 -22.07
C GLY A 75 9.81 -5.47 -20.80
N ILE A 76 11.01 -5.90 -20.41
CA ILE A 76 11.72 -5.44 -19.21
C ILE A 76 13.17 -5.09 -19.58
N ASP A 77 13.56 -3.84 -19.34
CA ASP A 77 14.96 -3.40 -19.42
C ASP A 77 15.67 -3.68 -18.09
N TRP A 78 16.32 -4.83 -17.99
CA TRP A 78 17.05 -5.27 -16.80
C TRP A 78 18.24 -4.38 -16.45
N THR A 79 18.68 -3.49 -17.34
CA THR A 79 19.76 -2.52 -17.05
C THR A 79 19.26 -1.29 -16.29
N LYS A 80 17.95 -0.99 -16.34
CA LYS A 80 17.33 0.17 -15.67
C LYS A 80 16.68 -0.18 -14.34
N TYR A 81 16.21 -1.42 -14.18
CA TYR A 81 15.44 -1.88 -13.01
C TYR A 81 16.19 -2.88 -12.10
N GLY A 82 17.46 -3.15 -12.37
CA GLY A 82 18.25 -4.12 -11.61
C GLY A 82 19.35 -3.49 -10.76
N VAL A 83 19.03 -3.10 -9.53
CA VAL A 83 19.74 -3.56 -8.31
C VAL A 83 18.72 -3.51 -7.15
N GLY A 84 17.75 -4.42 -7.16
CA GLY A 84 17.02 -4.72 -5.93
C GLY A 84 18.02 -5.18 -4.84
N PRO A 85 17.75 -4.94 -3.54
CA PRO A 85 18.58 -5.49 -2.48
C PRO A 85 18.80 -6.99 -2.71
N ASN A 86 19.97 -7.52 -2.38
CA ASN A 86 20.24 -8.97 -2.45
C ASN A 86 19.34 -9.73 -1.46
N HIS A 87 18.08 -10.00 -1.82
CA HIS A 87 17.23 -10.94 -1.10
C HIS A 87 17.49 -12.34 -1.64
N THR A 88 17.98 -13.22 -0.78
CA THR A 88 18.26 -14.63 -1.07
C THR A 88 16.97 -15.46 -1.09
N PHE A 89 15.97 -15.09 -1.89
CA PHE A 89 14.77 -15.91 -2.04
C PHE A 89 14.44 -16.15 -3.51
N TYR A 90 14.59 -17.43 -3.88
CA TYR A 90 14.38 -18.04 -5.19
C TYR A 90 15.30 -17.57 -6.33
N GLY A 91 16.54 -18.07 -6.26
CA GLY A 91 17.33 -18.54 -7.40
C GLY A 91 17.11 -17.88 -8.76
N THR A 92 17.92 -16.87 -9.04
CA THR A 92 18.43 -16.58 -10.38
C THR A 92 19.88 -16.15 -10.27
N LYS A 93 20.79 -17.12 -10.44
CA LYS A 93 22.06 -16.86 -11.09
C LYS A 93 21.80 -16.99 -12.58
N LEU A 94 21.88 -15.89 -13.30
CA LEU A 94 22.41 -15.80 -14.67
C LEU A 94 23.21 -14.51 -14.75
#